data_AF-A0A9D9JHQ6-F1
#
_entry.id   AF-A0A9D9JHQ6-F1
#
_cell.length_a   1.000
_cell.length_b   1.000
_cell.length_c   1.000
_cell.angle_alpha   90.00
_cell.angle_beta   90.00
_cell.angle_gamma   90.00
#
_symmetry.space_group_name_H-M   'P 1'
#
loop_
_entity.id
_entity.type
_entity.pdbx_description
1 polymer ?
#
loop_
_entity_poly.entity_id
_entity_poly.type
_entity_poly.pdbx_seq_one_letter_code
_entity_poly.pdbx_strand_id
1 'polypeptide(L)'
;MKVARFIVLALLVFGVLANVVPVKHVQAAAPTVPEDLEMPRYFPETGFWIQGPFRRFWETQGALFVFGYPITGVFQQDGYWRQYFERAVFEYHPEKAGTVDEVQLVRVGAWRVSGREKEEPFRPVAWFPDTTDRRYFPETKHSLAYGFKNYWDRYGGWRVFGLPLSEEFTEQNPPPPAGDGRSYTVQYFERARFEYHPENRGTPYEVLLGLLGWEYLQARGAPAEARAKQDATLPPYDPIRKRQYGPHVGYGFNVAWRGDNDGDAFNQRTMELVKGAGFSWIRVQAIWRDIEPRPGRYDTHALDRIIDAASRNGVKVVVSVVKAPAWADPNGGIPADPAPFGKLMEFLAKRYAGKVHAWEIWNEQNLALETGGYVDVGRYVRLLKEGYQGVKRGDSKAIVLFGGLTPTGVMDPSIAIDDVEYLRQAYAYNNGEIKRYFDHLATHPGGTLNPPDTLWPERPGPGPGWIDHPSFYFRRAEQIRQVMVENGDGAKQVWLTEFGWSTANQAPGYEYGRYVSEQQQAQYLVRAFQIARSQWPWAGVLLVWNLNFSTITQPSDEKYPWSVVYADWNPRPAYRALQEMPK
;
A
#
# COMPACT_ATOMS: atom_id res chain seq x y z
N MET A 1 59.40 -37.90 2.10
CA MET A 1 58.97 -37.57 3.49
C MET A 1 57.45 -37.56 3.49
N LYS A 2 56.71 -38.62 3.87
CA LYS A 2 56.46 -39.15 5.24
C LYS A 2 56.17 -37.99 6.21
N VAL A 3 55.05 -37.84 6.92
CA VAL A 3 54.00 -38.75 7.41
C VAL A 3 52.80 -37.89 7.92
N ALA A 4 51.58 -38.46 7.86
CA ALA A 4 50.31 -37.96 8.41
C ALA A 4 50.26 -37.87 9.96
N ARG A 5 49.18 -37.29 10.55
CA ARG A 5 48.36 -37.93 11.64
C ARG A 5 47.25 -37.06 12.30
N PHE A 6 46.07 -37.71 12.50
CA PHE A 6 44.92 -37.62 13.45
C PHE A 6 44.17 -36.27 13.70
N ILE A 7 42.83 -36.11 13.67
CA ILE A 7 41.58 -36.79 14.16
C ILE A 7 41.11 -36.37 15.59
N VAL A 8 40.00 -35.60 15.62
CA VAL A 8 38.70 -35.74 16.36
C VAL A 8 38.56 -35.58 17.91
N LEU A 9 37.61 -34.67 18.26
CA LEU A 9 36.60 -34.58 19.37
C LEU A 9 36.91 -34.14 20.83
N ALA A 10 35.96 -33.30 21.30
CA ALA A 10 35.21 -33.33 22.59
C ALA A 10 35.62 -32.41 23.77
N LEU A 11 34.90 -31.26 23.85
CA LEU A 11 33.96 -30.80 24.90
C LEU A 11 34.28 -30.81 26.43
N LEU A 12 33.83 -29.69 27.07
CA LEU A 12 33.49 -29.41 28.50
C LEU A 12 34.69 -28.93 29.38
N VAL A 13 34.64 -27.92 30.28
CA VAL A 13 33.57 -27.13 30.94
C VAL A 13 34.19 -25.95 31.75
N PHE A 14 33.49 -24.80 31.76
CA PHE A 14 33.38 -23.68 32.75
C PHE A 14 34.54 -22.80 33.27
N GLY A 15 34.25 -21.47 33.21
CA GLY A 15 34.55 -20.44 34.24
C GLY A 15 35.85 -19.65 34.02
N VAL A 16 35.97 -18.31 34.14
CA VAL A 16 35.15 -17.24 34.73
C VAL A 16 35.62 -15.89 34.11
N LEU A 17 34.65 -15.00 33.89
CA LEU A 17 34.64 -13.53 33.70
C LEU A 17 35.94 -12.71 33.86
N ALA A 18 36.21 -11.83 32.87
CA ALA A 18 36.41 -10.38 33.10
C ALA A 18 36.44 -9.55 31.79
N ASN A 19 35.53 -8.57 31.72
CA ASN A 19 35.57 -7.26 31.02
C ASN A 19 35.72 -7.17 29.49
N VAL A 20 34.58 -6.99 28.80
CA VAL A 20 34.49 -6.30 27.50
C VAL A 20 33.32 -5.30 27.55
N VAL A 21 33.58 -4.05 27.17
CA VAL A 21 32.58 -3.02 26.85
C VAL A 21 33.01 -2.43 25.50
N PRO A 22 32.11 -2.05 24.57
CA PRO A 22 30.94 -2.76 24.05
C PRO A 22 31.02 -2.86 22.50
N VAL A 23 30.32 -3.80 21.87
CA VAL A 23 29.90 -3.60 20.47
C VAL A 23 28.39 -3.70 20.43
N LYS A 24 27.74 -2.54 20.34
CA LYS A 24 26.35 -2.47 19.90
C LYS A 24 26.31 -3.07 18.49
N HIS A 25 25.81 -4.29 18.36
CA HIS A 25 25.21 -4.71 17.10
C HIS A 25 23.95 -3.89 16.92
N VAL A 26 24.08 -2.75 16.22
CA VAL A 26 22.94 -2.17 15.52
C VAL A 26 22.66 -3.13 14.37
N GLN A 27 21.75 -4.06 14.64
CA GLN A 27 21.06 -4.75 13.58
C GLN A 27 20.26 -3.67 12.84
N ALA A 28 20.77 -3.22 11.70
CA ALA A 28 20.00 -2.38 10.80
C ALA A 28 18.78 -3.22 10.41
N ALA A 29 17.64 -2.90 11.00
CA ALA A 29 16.35 -3.36 10.50
C ALA A 29 16.29 -2.96 9.02
N ALA A 30 15.66 -3.80 8.19
CA ALA A 30 15.25 -3.40 6.86
C ALA A 30 14.61 -1.99 6.94
N PRO A 31 14.66 -1.15 5.89
CA PRO A 31 13.63 -0.14 5.76
C PRO A 31 12.30 -0.89 5.61
N THR A 32 11.71 -1.24 6.75
CA THR A 32 10.27 -1.26 6.89
C THR A 32 9.87 0.11 6.40
N VAL A 33 9.30 0.18 5.19
CA VAL A 33 8.46 1.32 4.81
C VAL A 33 7.68 1.63 6.09
N PRO A 34 7.78 2.84 6.68
CA PRO A 34 6.99 3.15 7.86
C PRO A 34 5.57 2.77 7.48
N GLU A 35 5.03 1.75 8.16
CA GLU A 35 3.72 1.23 7.85
C GLU A 35 2.82 2.46 7.81
N ASP A 36 2.18 2.74 6.67
CA ASP A 36 1.25 3.85 6.62
C ASP A 36 0.11 3.44 7.55
N LEU A 37 0.23 3.91 8.79
CA LEU A 37 -0.60 3.46 9.89
C LEU A 37 -2.04 3.92 9.70
N GLU A 38 -2.35 4.68 8.64
CA GLU A 38 -3.71 5.05 8.26
C GLU A 38 -4.32 4.17 7.17
N MET A 39 -3.58 3.22 6.61
CA MET A 39 -4.16 2.29 5.63
C MET A 39 -5.05 1.25 6.31
N PRO A 40 -5.92 0.51 5.60
CA PRO A 40 -6.76 -0.48 6.28
C PRO A 40 -6.00 -1.72 6.72
N ARG A 41 -6.38 -2.26 7.88
CA ARG A 41 -5.95 -3.56 8.39
C ARG A 41 -7.17 -4.37 8.80
N TYR A 42 -7.31 -5.58 8.24
CA TYR A 42 -8.40 -6.50 8.57
C TYR A 42 -8.01 -7.43 9.71
N PHE A 43 -8.94 -7.69 10.63
CA PHE A 43 -8.79 -8.68 11.70
C PHE A 43 -9.73 -9.85 11.46
N PRO A 44 -9.24 -11.00 10.96
CA PRO A 44 -10.08 -12.19 10.73
C PRO A 44 -10.72 -12.74 12.01
N GLU A 45 -10.14 -12.46 13.18
CA GLU A 45 -10.64 -12.89 14.49
C GLU A 45 -12.03 -12.33 14.80
N THR A 46 -12.27 -11.07 14.41
CA THR A 46 -13.55 -10.38 14.67
C THR A 46 -14.33 -10.05 13.40
N GLY A 47 -13.67 -10.03 12.25
CA GLY A 47 -14.27 -9.69 10.96
C GLY A 47 -14.40 -8.20 10.72
N PHE A 48 -13.53 -7.38 11.29
CA PHE A 48 -13.56 -5.91 11.16
C PHE A 48 -12.24 -5.32 10.69
N TRP A 49 -12.33 -4.20 9.98
CA TRP A 49 -11.20 -3.38 9.58
C TRP A 49 -10.94 -2.24 10.58
N ILE A 50 -9.68 -1.87 10.75
CA ILE A 50 -9.29 -0.54 11.24
C ILE A 50 -8.59 0.22 10.12
N GLN A 51 -8.81 1.53 10.03
CA GLN A 51 -8.22 2.38 9.00
C GLN A 51 -8.13 3.83 9.46
N GLY A 52 -7.47 4.67 8.67
CA GLY A 52 -7.38 6.09 8.91
C GLY A 52 -6.72 6.45 10.25
N PRO A 53 -7.11 7.58 10.86
CA PRO A 53 -6.62 8.00 12.16
C PRO A 53 -6.81 6.96 13.27
N PHE A 54 -7.85 6.13 13.21
CA PHE A 54 -8.10 5.08 14.21
C PHE A 54 -7.07 3.96 14.15
N ARG A 55 -6.68 3.47 12.97
CA ARG A 55 -5.58 2.50 12.90
C ARG A 55 -4.29 3.12 13.42
N ARG A 56 -3.97 4.35 13.03
CA ARG A 56 -2.74 5.00 13.47
C ARG A 56 -2.68 5.15 14.98
N PHE A 57 -3.78 5.56 15.59
CA PHE A 57 -3.89 5.63 17.04
C PHE A 57 -3.76 4.23 17.68
N TRP A 58 -4.43 3.23 17.14
CA TRP A 58 -4.35 1.85 17.63
C TRP A 58 -2.90 1.34 17.61
N GLU A 59 -2.20 1.42 16.48
CA GLU A 59 -0.82 0.94 16.33
C GLU A 59 0.18 1.69 17.22
N THR A 60 -0.01 3.00 17.42
CA THR A 60 0.97 3.84 18.15
C THR A 60 0.74 3.93 19.65
N GLN A 61 -0.46 3.67 20.14
CA GLN A 61 -0.82 3.88 21.55
C GLN A 61 -0.98 2.58 22.36
N GLY A 62 -0.72 1.42 21.78
CA GLY A 62 -0.70 0.15 22.52
C GLY A 62 -1.24 -1.08 21.80
N ALA A 63 -1.77 -0.90 20.58
CA ALA A 63 -2.19 -1.94 19.67
C ALA A 63 -3.09 -2.99 20.34
N LEU A 64 -2.91 -4.26 19.96
CA LEU A 64 -3.72 -5.39 20.44
C LEU A 64 -3.66 -5.54 21.96
N PHE A 65 -2.48 -5.29 22.55
CA PHE A 65 -2.23 -5.47 23.97
C PHE A 65 -3.10 -4.53 24.83
N VAL A 66 -3.27 -3.28 24.40
CA VAL A 66 -4.04 -2.28 25.15
C VAL A 66 -5.51 -2.25 24.74
N PHE A 67 -5.80 -2.21 23.44
CA PHE A 67 -7.17 -1.95 22.97
C PHE A 67 -7.96 -3.22 22.67
N GLY A 68 -7.26 -4.33 22.41
CA GLY A 68 -7.86 -5.54 21.86
C GLY A 68 -8.27 -5.38 20.40
N TYR A 69 -9.04 -6.34 19.92
CA TYR A 69 -9.54 -6.36 18.55
C TYR A 69 -10.66 -5.32 18.33
N PRO A 70 -10.83 -4.80 17.10
CA PRO A 70 -12.04 -4.05 16.75
C PRO A 70 -13.27 -4.98 16.80
N ILE A 71 -14.37 -4.50 17.37
CA ILE A 71 -15.62 -5.26 17.50
C ILE A 71 -16.80 -4.59 16.76
N THR A 72 -16.55 -3.47 16.09
CA THR A 72 -17.45 -2.81 15.15
C THR A 72 -16.67 -2.22 13.97
N GLY A 73 -17.38 -1.88 12.89
CA GLY A 73 -16.93 -0.89 11.92
C GLY A 73 -16.98 0.54 12.50
N VAL A 74 -16.56 1.52 11.69
CA VAL A 74 -16.67 2.96 12.03
C VAL A 74 -18.11 3.44 11.81
N PHE A 75 -18.68 4.18 12.77
CA PHE A 75 -20.04 4.71 12.68
C PHE A 75 -20.19 6.05 13.42
N GLN A 76 -21.27 6.79 13.15
CA GLN A 76 -21.58 8.01 13.91
C GLN A 76 -22.37 7.70 15.17
N GLN A 77 -21.96 8.29 16.29
CA GLN A 77 -22.69 8.28 17.54
C GLN A 77 -22.35 9.53 18.34
N ASP A 78 -23.36 10.18 18.93
CA ASP A 78 -23.21 11.38 19.75
C ASP A 78 -22.44 12.53 19.07
N GLY A 79 -22.51 12.64 17.74
CA GLY A 79 -21.86 13.70 16.96
C GLY A 79 -20.42 13.39 16.52
N TYR A 80 -19.88 12.23 16.87
CA TYR A 80 -18.52 11.83 16.52
C TYR A 80 -18.50 10.56 15.67
N TRP A 81 -17.46 10.41 14.84
CA TRP A 81 -17.12 9.10 14.30
C TRP A 81 -16.49 8.27 15.42
N ARG A 82 -16.97 7.05 15.60
CA ARG A 82 -16.50 6.12 16.62
C ARG A 82 -16.24 4.74 16.05
N GLN A 83 -15.32 4.02 16.68
CA GLN A 83 -15.13 2.59 16.48
C GLN A 83 -14.87 1.93 17.83
N TYR A 84 -15.52 0.80 18.05
CA TYR A 84 -15.46 0.09 19.32
C TYR A 84 -14.43 -1.03 19.20
N PHE A 85 -13.64 -1.18 20.25
CA PHE A 85 -12.67 -2.25 20.46
C PHE A 85 -13.07 -3.03 21.71
N GLU A 86 -12.48 -4.20 21.93
CA GLU A 86 -12.78 -5.03 23.10
C GLU A 86 -12.65 -4.26 24.42
N ARG A 87 -11.62 -3.40 24.55
CA ARG A 87 -11.27 -2.73 25.80
C ARG A 87 -11.50 -1.22 25.80
N ALA A 88 -11.76 -0.62 24.64
CA ALA A 88 -11.84 0.82 24.48
C ALA A 88 -12.82 1.25 23.38
N VAL A 89 -13.17 2.53 23.37
CA VAL A 89 -13.97 3.14 22.30
C VAL A 89 -13.25 4.38 21.80
N PHE A 90 -12.94 4.40 20.51
CA PHE A 90 -12.22 5.48 19.86
C PHE A 90 -13.22 6.51 19.34
N GLU A 91 -12.85 7.78 19.46
CA GLU A 91 -13.64 8.94 19.04
C GLU A 91 -12.76 9.87 18.20
N TYR A 92 -13.24 10.24 17.01
CA TYR A 92 -12.54 11.18 16.13
C TYR A 92 -13.03 12.61 16.34
N HIS A 93 -12.08 13.52 16.57
CA HIS A 93 -12.29 14.94 16.82
C HIS A 93 -11.90 15.77 15.58
N PRO A 94 -12.87 16.15 14.71
CA PRO A 94 -12.57 16.86 13.47
C PRO A 94 -11.92 18.23 13.71
N GLU A 95 -12.23 18.88 14.83
CA GLU A 95 -11.64 20.17 15.24
C GLU A 95 -10.15 20.05 15.62
N LYS A 96 -9.66 18.82 15.84
CA LYS A 96 -8.27 18.51 16.17
C LYS A 96 -7.54 17.77 15.06
N ALA A 97 -8.12 17.69 13.86
CA ALA A 97 -7.57 16.96 12.73
C ALA A 97 -6.10 17.30 12.45
N GLY A 98 -5.25 16.28 12.29
CA GLY A 98 -3.81 16.45 12.07
C GLY A 98 -2.98 16.67 13.34
N THR A 99 -3.59 16.68 14.52
CA THR A 99 -2.88 16.74 15.80
C THR A 99 -2.81 15.36 16.47
N VAL A 100 -1.96 15.22 17.49
CA VAL A 100 -1.89 14.01 18.32
C VAL A 100 -3.18 13.72 19.11
N ASP A 101 -4.11 14.69 19.16
CA ASP A 101 -5.37 14.59 19.90
C ASP A 101 -6.58 14.45 18.96
N GLU A 102 -6.37 14.20 17.66
CA GLU A 102 -7.46 13.98 16.69
C GLU A 102 -8.25 12.69 16.95
N VAL A 103 -7.65 11.74 17.65
CA VAL A 103 -8.34 10.56 18.20
C VAL A 103 -8.25 10.63 19.72
N GLN A 104 -9.39 10.51 20.38
CA GLN A 104 -9.50 10.41 21.83
C GLN A 104 -10.29 9.16 22.20
N LEU A 105 -10.14 8.71 23.45
CA LEU A 105 -10.87 7.57 23.97
C LEU A 105 -12.02 8.04 24.84
N VAL A 106 -13.20 7.44 24.61
CA VAL A 106 -14.37 7.62 25.46
C VAL A 106 -14.02 7.19 26.88
N ARG A 107 -14.55 7.93 27.86
CA ARG A 107 -14.35 7.66 29.30
C ARG A 107 -15.19 6.47 29.78
N VAL A 108 -14.97 5.30 29.19
CA VAL A 108 -15.76 4.08 29.45
C VAL A 108 -15.59 3.57 30.89
N GLY A 109 -14.46 3.81 31.54
CA GLY A 109 -14.31 3.48 32.96
C GLY A 109 -15.14 4.41 33.85
N ALA A 110 -15.14 5.72 33.58
CA ALA A 110 -16.00 6.67 34.29
C ALA A 110 -17.49 6.37 34.11
N TRP A 111 -17.89 6.00 32.88
CA TRP A 111 -19.25 5.53 32.61
C TRP A 111 -19.61 4.31 33.46
N ARG A 112 -18.70 3.31 33.51
CA ARG A 112 -18.97 2.03 34.17
C ARG A 112 -19.15 2.15 35.69
N VAL A 113 -18.51 3.16 36.30
CA VAL A 113 -18.52 3.37 37.76
C VAL A 113 -19.44 4.51 38.20
N SER A 114 -20.18 5.11 37.27
CA SER A 114 -21.17 6.13 37.59
C SER A 114 -22.18 5.60 38.60
N GLY A 115 -22.39 6.32 39.71
CA GLY A 115 -23.26 5.91 40.81
C GLY A 115 -22.58 5.06 41.89
N ARG A 116 -21.29 4.71 41.74
CA ARG A 116 -20.50 3.93 42.71
C ARG A 116 -19.68 4.82 43.67
N GLU A 117 -19.85 6.15 43.63
CA GLU A 117 -18.98 7.11 44.34
C GLU A 117 -19.04 6.97 45.88
N LYS A 118 -20.04 6.26 46.40
CA LYS A 118 -20.21 5.97 47.83
C LYS A 118 -19.54 4.67 48.27
N GLU A 119 -19.21 3.78 47.34
CA GLU A 119 -18.49 2.55 47.63
C GLU A 119 -17.06 2.88 48.07
N GLU A 120 -16.53 2.10 49.02
CA GLU A 120 -15.26 2.39 49.68
C GLU A 120 -14.08 2.63 48.71
N PRO A 121 -13.88 1.81 47.64
CA PRO A 121 -12.77 2.02 46.71
C PRO A 121 -12.86 3.32 45.90
N PHE A 122 -14.05 3.91 45.75
CA PHE A 122 -14.28 5.12 44.94
C PHE A 122 -14.30 6.40 45.77
N ARG A 123 -14.06 6.30 47.08
CA ARG A 123 -13.98 7.47 47.96
C ARG A 123 -12.60 8.13 47.85
N PRO A 124 -12.51 9.46 47.91
CA PRO A 124 -11.23 10.17 47.92
C PRO A 124 -10.30 9.68 49.03
N VAL A 125 -9.02 9.47 48.69
CA VAL A 125 -7.99 9.17 49.68
C VAL A 125 -7.26 10.43 50.16
N ALA A 126 -6.68 10.33 51.35
CA ALA A 126 -5.84 11.40 51.89
C ALA A 126 -4.62 11.62 51.01
N TRP A 127 -4.21 12.89 50.87
CA TRP A 127 -3.00 13.24 50.14
C TRP A 127 -1.77 12.60 50.79
N PHE A 128 -0.84 12.16 49.95
CA PHE A 128 0.49 11.71 50.34
C PHE A 128 1.51 12.10 49.26
N PRO A 129 2.79 12.27 49.61
CA PRO A 129 3.84 12.59 48.64
C PRO A 129 4.12 11.40 47.71
N ASP A 130 4.32 11.69 46.43
CA ASP A 130 4.73 10.70 45.43
C ASP A 130 6.03 9.99 45.84
N THR A 131 6.07 8.68 45.60
CA THR A 131 7.26 7.82 45.74
C THR A 131 7.50 7.05 44.45
N THR A 132 8.58 6.26 44.39
CA THR A 132 8.81 5.34 43.26
C THR A 132 7.62 4.41 43.03
N ASP A 133 7.03 3.94 44.13
CA ASP A 133 5.98 2.91 44.11
C ASP A 133 4.57 3.48 44.13
N ARG A 134 4.37 4.73 44.54
CA ARG A 134 3.04 5.32 44.72
C ARG A 134 2.94 6.72 44.14
N ARG A 135 1.80 7.04 43.53
CA ARG A 135 1.51 8.38 43.01
C ARG A 135 0.11 8.81 43.40
N TYR A 136 -0.04 10.04 43.90
CA TYR A 136 -1.33 10.64 44.21
C TYR A 136 -1.76 11.63 43.12
N PHE A 137 -3.03 11.56 42.71
CA PHE A 137 -3.59 12.45 41.69
C PHE A 137 -4.56 13.44 42.34
N PRO A 138 -4.18 14.72 42.52
CA PRO A 138 -5.03 15.71 43.20
C PRO A 138 -6.35 16.00 42.47
N GLU A 139 -6.40 15.79 41.16
CA GLU A 139 -7.57 16.05 40.32
C GLU A 139 -8.71 15.09 40.63
N THR A 140 -8.41 13.82 40.87
CA THR A 140 -9.40 12.78 41.21
C THR A 140 -9.38 12.39 42.68
N LYS A 141 -8.33 12.78 43.42
CA LYS A 141 -8.05 12.39 44.81
C LYS A 141 -7.92 10.88 44.99
N HIS A 142 -7.40 10.20 43.96
CA HIS A 142 -7.09 8.77 43.95
C HIS A 142 -5.61 8.54 43.73
N SER A 143 -5.18 7.31 43.95
CA SER A 143 -3.77 6.96 43.84
C SER A 143 -3.48 5.74 43.00
N LEU A 144 -2.23 5.63 42.53
CA LEU A 144 -1.71 4.40 41.91
C LEU A 144 -0.61 3.82 42.77
N ALA A 145 -0.54 2.49 42.82
CA ALA A 145 0.50 1.77 43.53
C ALA A 145 1.12 0.67 42.65
N TYR A 146 2.40 0.39 42.89
CA TYR A 146 3.15 -0.78 42.41
C TYR A 146 2.88 -1.17 40.94
N GLY A 147 2.25 -2.33 40.71
CA GLY A 147 2.06 -2.92 39.39
C GLY A 147 1.18 -2.07 38.48
N PHE A 148 0.06 -1.55 38.98
CA PHE A 148 -0.82 -0.68 38.20
C PHE A 148 -0.21 0.67 37.90
N LYS A 149 0.56 1.25 38.83
CA LYS A 149 1.35 2.46 38.55
C LYS A 149 2.36 2.21 37.42
N ASN A 150 3.13 1.13 37.51
CA ASN A 150 4.15 0.80 36.51
C ASN A 150 3.52 0.54 35.12
N TYR A 151 2.38 -0.14 35.08
CA TYR A 151 1.65 -0.36 33.85
C TYR A 151 1.14 0.96 33.24
N TRP A 152 0.52 1.82 34.06
CA TRP A 152 0.01 3.12 33.63
C TRP A 152 1.13 4.00 33.07
N ASP A 153 2.26 4.12 33.78
CA ASP A 153 3.42 4.93 33.36
C ASP A 153 4.02 4.41 32.04
N ARG A 154 4.00 3.09 31.80
CA ARG A 154 4.63 2.46 30.64
C ARG A 154 3.79 2.44 29.37
N TYR A 155 2.48 2.24 29.48
CA TYR A 155 1.65 1.86 28.33
C TYR A 155 0.67 2.92 27.83
N GLY A 156 0.65 4.11 28.41
CA GLY A 156 -0.11 5.22 27.80
C GLY A 156 -0.56 6.32 28.74
N GLY A 157 -0.39 6.14 30.05
CA GLY A 157 -0.68 7.15 31.05
C GLY A 157 -2.07 7.78 30.91
N TRP A 158 -2.14 9.09 31.12
CA TRP A 158 -3.40 9.83 31.10
C TRP A 158 -4.05 9.87 29.72
N ARG A 159 -3.27 9.81 28.63
CA ARG A 159 -3.80 9.87 27.25
C ARG A 159 -4.63 8.64 26.92
N VAL A 160 -4.18 7.47 27.35
CA VAL A 160 -4.83 6.19 27.06
C VAL A 160 -5.79 5.78 28.17
N PHE A 161 -5.36 5.82 29.43
CA PHE A 161 -6.15 5.31 30.55
C PHE A 161 -6.95 6.40 31.27
N GLY A 162 -6.50 7.65 31.17
CA GLY A 162 -6.99 8.73 32.01
C GLY A 162 -6.53 8.60 33.46
N LEU A 163 -7.15 9.40 34.32
CA LEU A 163 -6.82 9.44 35.74
C LEU A 163 -7.50 8.30 36.53
N PRO A 164 -6.92 7.85 37.65
CA PRO A 164 -7.57 6.84 38.50
C PRO A 164 -8.86 7.40 39.12
N LEU A 165 -9.87 6.54 39.21
CA LEU A 165 -11.20 6.82 39.78
C LEU A 165 -11.54 5.95 40.99
N SER A 166 -10.69 4.98 41.31
CA SER A 166 -10.81 4.14 42.50
C SER A 166 -9.43 3.81 43.05
N GLU A 167 -9.35 3.30 44.26
CA GLU A 167 -8.22 2.50 44.72
C GLU A 167 -8.33 1.05 44.20
N GLU A 168 -7.31 0.23 44.46
CA GLU A 168 -7.31 -1.19 44.13
C GLU A 168 -8.28 -1.98 45.03
N PHE A 169 -9.13 -2.82 44.43
CA PHE A 169 -10.07 -3.68 45.17
C PHE A 169 -10.38 -4.96 44.40
N THR A 170 -11.01 -5.94 45.04
CA THR A 170 -11.41 -7.19 44.37
C THR A 170 -12.77 -7.05 43.71
N GLU A 171 -12.86 -7.36 42.41
CA GLU A 171 -14.12 -7.42 41.67
C GLU A 171 -14.21 -8.72 40.87
N GLN A 172 -15.41 -9.29 40.78
CA GLN A 172 -15.68 -10.46 39.94
C GLN A 172 -16.02 -10.01 38.52
N ASN A 173 -15.28 -10.52 37.54
CA ASN A 173 -15.60 -10.32 36.13
C ASN A 173 -16.93 -11.00 35.77
N PRO A 174 -17.69 -10.46 34.81
CA PRO A 174 -18.87 -11.14 34.27
C PRO A 174 -18.53 -12.55 33.75
N PRO A 175 -19.51 -13.49 33.71
CA PRO A 175 -19.30 -14.78 33.09
C PRO A 175 -19.12 -14.65 31.56
N PRO A 176 -18.56 -15.66 30.88
CA PRO A 176 -18.46 -15.68 29.43
C PRO A 176 -19.81 -15.41 28.73
N PRO A 177 -19.83 -14.67 27.60
CA PRO A 177 -18.68 -14.15 26.86
C PRO A 177 -18.19 -12.76 27.32
N ALA A 178 -18.79 -12.18 28.37
CA ALA A 178 -18.51 -10.82 28.85
C ALA A 178 -17.25 -10.71 29.73
N GLY A 179 -16.74 -11.85 30.18
CA GLY A 179 -15.54 -12.01 31.00
C GLY A 179 -15.28 -13.50 31.24
N ASP A 180 -14.53 -13.86 32.27
CA ASP A 180 -14.20 -15.24 32.61
C ASP A 180 -14.84 -15.74 33.93
N GLY A 181 -15.67 -14.91 34.57
CA GLY A 181 -16.32 -15.22 35.84
C GLY A 181 -15.40 -15.25 37.07
N ARG A 182 -14.11 -14.91 36.92
CA ARG A 182 -13.12 -14.95 38.01
C ARG A 182 -13.05 -13.62 38.75
N SER A 183 -12.51 -13.65 39.97
CA SER A 183 -12.26 -12.44 40.75
C SER A 183 -10.82 -11.99 40.59
N TYR A 184 -10.63 -10.70 40.36
CA TYR A 184 -9.33 -10.07 40.16
C TYR A 184 -9.17 -8.87 41.09
N THR A 185 -7.93 -8.52 41.44
CA THR A 185 -7.64 -7.18 41.93
C THR A 185 -7.77 -6.23 40.74
N VAL A 186 -8.61 -5.22 40.87
CA VAL A 186 -8.92 -4.26 39.81
C VAL A 186 -8.75 -2.83 40.29
N GLN A 187 -8.55 -1.93 39.35
CA GLN A 187 -8.64 -0.49 39.58
C GLN A 187 -9.26 0.19 38.37
N TYR A 188 -10.17 1.14 38.64
CA TYR A 188 -10.84 1.89 37.60
C TYR A 188 -10.14 3.22 37.31
N PHE A 189 -10.11 3.56 36.03
CA PHE A 189 -9.59 4.80 35.48
C PHE A 189 -10.68 5.46 34.63
N GLU A 190 -10.47 6.70 34.19
CA GLU A 190 -11.47 7.36 33.34
C GLU A 190 -11.83 6.55 32.09
N ARG A 191 -10.85 5.88 31.47
CA ARG A 191 -11.00 5.20 30.16
C ARG A 191 -10.77 3.69 30.21
N ALA A 192 -10.49 3.12 31.38
CA ALA A 192 -10.05 1.74 31.50
C ALA A 192 -10.37 1.11 32.86
N ARG A 193 -10.34 -0.23 32.93
CA ARG A 193 -10.25 -1.03 34.16
C ARG A 193 -9.03 -1.91 34.05
N PHE A 194 -8.09 -1.79 34.99
CA PHE A 194 -6.95 -2.68 35.09
C PHE A 194 -7.33 -3.90 35.92
N GLU A 195 -6.79 -5.06 35.55
CA GLU A 195 -7.02 -6.34 36.21
C GLU A 195 -5.65 -7.00 36.42
N TYR A 196 -5.35 -7.38 37.67
CA TYR A 196 -4.11 -8.08 38.00
C TYR A 196 -4.28 -9.59 37.86
N HIS A 197 -3.49 -10.19 36.98
CA HIS A 197 -3.48 -11.63 36.68
C HIS A 197 -2.27 -12.31 37.34
N PRO A 198 -2.42 -12.88 38.54
CA PRO A 198 -1.30 -13.50 39.26
C PRO A 198 -0.65 -14.67 38.51
N GLU A 199 -1.41 -15.36 37.67
CA GLU A 199 -0.92 -16.43 36.79
C GLU A 199 0.11 -15.95 35.75
N ASN A 200 0.12 -14.65 35.43
CA ASN A 200 0.99 -14.03 34.43
C ASN A 200 2.12 -13.21 35.06
N ARG A 201 2.34 -13.31 36.38
CA ARG A 201 3.29 -12.50 37.13
C ARG A 201 4.68 -12.49 36.49
N GLY A 202 5.26 -11.30 36.35
CA GLY A 202 6.58 -11.11 35.73
C GLY A 202 6.58 -11.12 34.20
N THR A 203 5.41 -11.26 33.57
CA THR A 203 5.22 -11.04 32.13
C THR A 203 4.53 -9.70 31.88
N PRO A 204 4.56 -9.17 30.64
CA PRO A 204 3.75 -8.01 30.29
C PRO A 204 2.23 -8.20 30.54
N TYR A 205 1.75 -9.44 30.61
CA TYR A 205 0.33 -9.78 30.78
C TYR A 205 -0.09 -9.92 32.26
N GLU A 206 0.78 -9.55 33.22
CA GLU A 206 0.41 -9.54 34.64
C GLU A 206 -0.65 -8.49 34.97
N VAL A 207 -0.75 -7.44 34.16
CA VAL A 207 -1.87 -6.50 34.16
C VAL A 207 -2.53 -6.58 32.80
N LEU A 208 -3.82 -6.90 32.78
CA LEU A 208 -4.67 -6.85 31.60
C LEU A 208 -5.76 -5.81 31.79
N LEU A 209 -6.40 -5.47 30.69
CA LEU A 209 -7.50 -4.51 30.64
C LEU A 209 -8.81 -5.26 30.50
N GLY A 210 -9.77 -4.89 31.34
CA GLY A 210 -11.14 -5.37 31.26
C GLY A 210 -11.83 -4.99 29.96
N LEU A 211 -12.84 -5.76 29.57
CA LEU A 211 -13.56 -5.64 28.30
C LEU A 211 -14.57 -4.47 28.28
N LEU A 212 -14.17 -3.31 28.79
CA LEU A 212 -15.08 -2.16 28.95
C LEU A 212 -15.62 -1.63 27.62
N GLY A 213 -14.89 -1.80 26.51
CA GLY A 213 -15.41 -1.43 25.19
C GLY A 213 -16.54 -2.37 24.74
N TRP A 214 -16.43 -3.66 25.05
CA TRP A 214 -17.51 -4.63 24.84
C TRP A 214 -18.70 -4.37 25.78
N GLU A 215 -18.47 -4.11 27.07
CA GLU A 215 -19.54 -3.76 28.03
C GLU A 215 -20.29 -2.50 27.57
N TYR A 216 -19.55 -1.49 27.09
CA TYR A 216 -20.12 -0.27 26.54
C TYR A 216 -20.95 -0.54 25.27
N LEU A 217 -20.49 -1.44 24.39
CA LEU A 217 -21.27 -1.88 23.21
C LEU A 217 -22.60 -2.51 23.62
N GLN A 218 -22.63 -3.36 24.65
CA GLN A 218 -23.88 -3.98 25.10
C GLN A 218 -24.85 -2.95 25.68
N ALA A 219 -24.35 -1.97 26.42
CA ALA A 219 -25.19 -0.98 27.08
C ALA A 219 -25.69 0.13 26.14
N ARG A 220 -24.85 0.59 25.21
CA ARG A 220 -25.14 1.73 24.32
C ARG A 220 -25.59 1.31 22.92
N GLY A 221 -25.28 0.08 22.53
CA GLY A 221 -25.52 -0.42 21.18
C GLY A 221 -24.65 0.25 20.12
N ALA A 222 -24.76 -0.29 18.92
CA ALA A 222 -24.27 0.28 17.67
C ALA A 222 -25.25 -0.06 16.54
N PRO A 223 -25.32 0.72 15.47
CA PRO A 223 -26.14 0.41 14.30
C PRO A 223 -25.82 -1.00 13.74
N ALA A 224 -26.81 -1.65 13.13
CA ALA A 224 -26.68 -3.03 12.67
C ALA A 224 -25.54 -3.19 11.65
N GLU A 225 -25.39 -2.22 10.75
CA GLU A 225 -24.33 -2.12 9.76
C GLU A 225 -22.94 -2.02 10.39
N ALA A 226 -22.81 -1.38 11.54
CA ALA A 226 -21.54 -1.27 12.26
C ALA A 226 -21.17 -2.59 12.96
N ARG A 227 -22.15 -3.45 13.25
CA ARG A 227 -21.96 -4.76 13.89
C ARG A 227 -21.85 -5.91 12.89
N ALA A 228 -22.15 -5.68 11.62
CA ALA A 228 -22.03 -6.67 10.56
C ALA A 228 -20.55 -6.92 10.23
N LYS A 229 -20.17 -8.20 10.09
CA LYS A 229 -18.82 -8.56 9.63
C LYS A 229 -18.56 -7.96 8.26
N GLN A 230 -17.37 -7.40 8.09
CA GLN A 230 -16.96 -6.69 6.89
C GLN A 230 -16.25 -7.64 5.92
N ASP A 231 -16.30 -7.32 4.62
CA ASP A 231 -15.64 -8.11 3.59
C ASP A 231 -14.11 -8.06 3.78
N ALA A 232 -13.47 -9.22 3.89
CA ALA A 232 -12.03 -9.35 4.08
C ALA A 232 -11.20 -8.92 2.85
N THR A 233 -11.84 -8.81 1.68
CA THR A 233 -11.19 -8.46 0.41
C THR A 233 -11.33 -6.97 0.07
N LEU A 234 -12.26 -6.29 0.72
CA LEU A 234 -12.61 -4.90 0.45
C LEU A 234 -12.75 -4.12 1.75
N PRO A 235 -11.78 -3.27 2.12
CA PRO A 235 -11.95 -2.37 3.24
C PRO A 235 -13.16 -1.44 3.01
N PRO A 236 -13.93 -1.16 4.07
CA PRO A 236 -15.06 -0.25 3.98
C PRO A 236 -14.60 1.16 3.61
N TYR A 237 -15.52 1.98 3.12
CA TYR A 237 -15.28 3.41 2.98
C TYR A 237 -14.83 4.01 4.31
N ASP A 238 -13.79 4.84 4.29
CA ASP A 238 -13.34 5.62 5.44
C ASP A 238 -14.11 6.94 5.51
N PRO A 239 -15.06 7.07 6.46
CA PRO A 239 -15.82 8.28 6.59
C PRO A 239 -15.01 9.45 7.17
N ILE A 240 -13.92 9.17 7.89
CA ILE A 240 -13.06 10.19 8.52
C ILE A 240 -12.18 10.85 7.45
N ARG A 241 -11.49 10.04 6.65
CA ARG A 241 -10.65 10.53 5.53
C ARG A 241 -11.43 10.78 4.25
N LYS A 242 -12.72 10.45 4.23
CA LYS A 242 -13.58 10.47 3.04
C LYS A 242 -12.99 9.67 1.87
N ARG A 243 -12.41 8.51 2.18
CA ARG A 243 -11.59 7.73 1.25
C ARG A 243 -12.14 6.32 1.10
N GLN A 244 -12.41 5.89 -0.14
CA GLN A 244 -12.59 4.47 -0.40
C GLN A 244 -11.20 3.84 -0.53
N TYR A 245 -10.89 2.94 0.38
CA TYR A 245 -9.80 2.01 0.19
C TYR A 245 -10.38 0.83 -0.62
N GLY A 246 -9.87 0.56 -1.82
CA GLY A 246 -10.47 -0.45 -2.72
C GLY A 246 -10.12 -1.89 -2.33
N PRO A 247 -10.58 -2.91 -3.09
CA PRO A 247 -9.83 -4.14 -3.23
C PRO A 247 -8.60 -3.70 -4.01
N HIS A 248 -7.61 -3.15 -3.32
CA HIS A 248 -6.86 -2.00 -3.86
C HIS A 248 -6.10 -2.30 -5.16
N VAL A 249 -5.88 -3.59 -5.46
CA VAL A 249 -5.13 -4.03 -6.62
C VAL A 249 -6.08 -4.38 -7.76
N GLY A 250 -6.01 -3.60 -8.85
CA GLY A 250 -6.60 -4.00 -10.12
C GLY A 250 -5.68 -4.99 -10.83
N TYR A 251 -6.25 -6.02 -11.47
CA TYR A 251 -5.48 -7.05 -12.17
C TYR A 251 -5.61 -6.86 -13.68
N GLY A 252 -4.48 -6.72 -14.37
CA GLY A 252 -4.47 -6.53 -15.81
C GLY A 252 -3.22 -6.99 -16.53
N PHE A 253 -3.25 -6.82 -17.85
CA PHE A 253 -2.15 -7.09 -18.75
C PHE A 253 -1.86 -5.89 -19.66
N ASN A 254 -0.60 -5.73 -20.04
CA ASN A 254 -0.28 -5.10 -21.31
C ASN A 254 -0.56 -6.09 -22.43
N VAL A 255 -1.25 -5.64 -23.48
CA VAL A 255 -1.70 -6.52 -24.56
C VAL A 255 -1.22 -6.02 -25.91
N ALA A 256 -0.76 -6.94 -26.74
CA ALA A 256 -0.70 -6.74 -28.18
C ALA A 256 -2.14 -6.68 -28.71
N TRP A 257 -2.35 -5.86 -29.73
CA TRP A 257 -3.65 -5.64 -30.35
C TRP A 257 -3.48 -5.36 -31.85
N ARG A 258 -4.56 -5.54 -32.62
CA ARG A 258 -4.60 -5.22 -34.05
C ARG A 258 -5.67 -4.17 -34.34
N GLY A 259 -5.26 -3.11 -35.03
CA GLY A 259 -6.14 -2.01 -35.47
C GLY A 259 -6.68 -2.14 -36.89
N ASP A 260 -6.30 -3.20 -37.60
CA ASP A 260 -6.69 -3.46 -38.99
C ASP A 260 -8.00 -4.29 -39.07
N ASN A 261 -8.40 -4.65 -40.30
CA ASN A 261 -9.65 -5.34 -40.57
C ASN A 261 -9.73 -6.76 -40.00
N ASP A 262 -8.61 -7.40 -39.70
CA ASP A 262 -8.59 -8.73 -39.09
C ASP A 262 -8.47 -8.66 -37.56
N GLY A 263 -8.47 -7.44 -37.00
CA GLY A 263 -8.27 -7.21 -35.59
C GLY A 263 -9.40 -7.75 -34.70
N ASP A 264 -10.62 -7.91 -35.21
CA ASP A 264 -11.77 -8.29 -34.38
C ASP A 264 -11.59 -9.66 -33.71
N ALA A 265 -11.23 -10.70 -34.48
CA ALA A 265 -11.00 -12.03 -33.93
C ALA A 265 -9.79 -12.06 -32.98
N PHE A 266 -8.71 -11.36 -33.35
CA PHE A 266 -7.49 -11.25 -32.55
C PHE A 266 -7.76 -10.56 -31.19
N ASN A 267 -8.42 -9.41 -31.22
CA ASN A 267 -8.74 -8.62 -30.04
C ASN A 267 -9.77 -9.35 -29.17
N GLN A 268 -10.75 -10.02 -29.77
CA GLN A 268 -11.71 -10.86 -29.03
C GLN A 268 -11.01 -12.00 -28.27
N ARG A 269 -10.11 -12.73 -28.94
CA ARG A 269 -9.30 -13.78 -28.29
C ARG A 269 -8.45 -13.23 -27.15
N THR A 270 -7.91 -12.04 -27.32
CA THR A 270 -7.16 -11.31 -26.28
C THR A 270 -8.06 -11.04 -25.07
N MET A 271 -9.28 -10.50 -25.26
CA MET A 271 -10.21 -10.24 -24.15
C MET A 271 -10.69 -11.51 -23.45
N GLU A 272 -10.85 -12.62 -24.19
CA GLU A 272 -11.17 -13.93 -23.61
C GLU A 272 -10.08 -14.42 -22.66
N LEU A 273 -8.80 -14.23 -23.01
CA LEU A 273 -7.68 -14.60 -22.14
C LEU A 273 -7.55 -13.66 -20.95
N VAL A 274 -7.76 -12.35 -21.12
CA VAL A 274 -7.80 -11.41 -19.98
C VAL A 274 -8.84 -11.86 -18.96
N LYS A 275 -10.08 -12.11 -19.40
CA LYS A 275 -11.15 -12.60 -18.53
C LYS A 275 -10.91 -14.03 -18.03
N GLY A 276 -10.32 -14.88 -18.85
CA GLY A 276 -10.01 -16.27 -18.52
C GLY A 276 -9.01 -16.37 -17.37
N ALA A 277 -8.06 -15.44 -17.29
CA ALA A 277 -7.16 -15.29 -16.14
C ALA A 277 -7.87 -14.71 -14.90
N GLY A 278 -9.13 -14.27 -15.01
CA GLY A 278 -9.89 -13.54 -14.00
C GLY A 278 -9.48 -12.08 -13.85
N PHE A 279 -8.83 -11.51 -14.87
CA PHE A 279 -8.38 -10.11 -14.89
C PHE A 279 -9.44 -9.23 -15.55
N SER A 280 -9.38 -7.92 -15.30
CA SER A 280 -10.39 -6.95 -15.77
C SER A 280 -9.81 -5.69 -16.37
N TRP A 281 -8.49 -5.56 -16.43
CA TRP A 281 -7.80 -4.41 -17.00
C TRP A 281 -6.88 -4.80 -18.16
N ILE A 282 -6.83 -3.94 -19.17
CA ILE A 282 -5.77 -3.94 -20.17
C ILE A 282 -5.11 -2.57 -20.23
N ARG A 283 -3.85 -2.55 -20.64
CA ARG A 283 -3.14 -1.35 -21.07
C ARG A 283 -2.69 -1.49 -22.51
N VAL A 284 -2.85 -0.41 -23.27
CA VAL A 284 -2.33 -0.27 -24.61
C VAL A 284 -1.69 1.09 -24.82
N GLN A 285 -0.75 1.15 -25.75
CA GLN A 285 -0.19 2.40 -26.25
C GLN A 285 -0.93 2.88 -27.51
N ALA A 286 -1.19 4.17 -27.55
CA ALA A 286 -1.76 4.90 -28.67
C ALA A 286 -0.70 5.87 -29.21
N ILE A 287 -0.32 5.70 -30.47
CA ILE A 287 0.71 6.52 -31.13
C ILE A 287 0.07 7.82 -31.63
N TRP A 288 0.43 8.96 -31.05
CA TRP A 288 -0.13 10.26 -31.41
C TRP A 288 0.07 10.58 -32.89
N ARG A 289 1.25 10.30 -33.45
CA ARG A 289 1.50 10.52 -34.89
C ARG A 289 0.52 9.80 -35.81
N ASP A 290 0.07 8.61 -35.41
CA ASP A 290 -0.85 7.81 -36.23
C ASP A 290 -2.29 8.31 -36.06
N ILE A 291 -2.61 8.85 -34.87
CA ILE A 291 -3.92 9.43 -34.58
C ILE A 291 -4.08 10.83 -35.18
N GLU A 292 -3.04 11.66 -35.19
CA GLU A 292 -3.10 13.04 -35.70
C GLU A 292 -1.97 13.29 -36.73
N PRO A 293 -2.04 12.63 -37.90
CA PRO A 293 -1.01 12.77 -38.93
C PRO A 293 -0.89 14.20 -39.47
N ARG A 294 -1.95 15.01 -39.32
CA ARG A 294 -1.96 16.46 -39.62
C ARG A 294 -2.67 17.21 -38.49
N PRO A 295 -2.23 18.44 -38.15
CA PRO A 295 -2.85 19.22 -37.08
C PRO A 295 -4.37 19.31 -37.22
N GLY A 296 -5.11 18.90 -36.18
CA GLY A 296 -6.57 18.92 -36.09
C GLY A 296 -7.29 17.88 -36.97
N ARG A 297 -6.58 16.94 -37.59
CA ARG A 297 -7.16 15.85 -38.41
C ARG A 297 -6.91 14.52 -37.72
N TYR A 298 -7.94 14.01 -37.03
CA TYR A 298 -7.84 12.79 -36.24
C TYR A 298 -8.29 11.54 -37.02
N ASP A 299 -7.48 10.48 -36.98
CA ASP A 299 -7.81 9.13 -37.41
C ASP A 299 -7.80 8.19 -36.20
N THR A 300 -8.99 7.74 -35.79
CA THR A 300 -9.15 6.88 -34.61
C THR A 300 -9.48 5.44 -34.95
N HIS A 301 -9.53 5.06 -36.23
CA HIS A 301 -10.09 3.77 -36.65
C HIS A 301 -9.44 2.57 -35.94
N ALA A 302 -8.12 2.60 -35.78
CA ALA A 302 -7.38 1.55 -35.09
C ALA A 302 -7.73 1.49 -33.59
N LEU A 303 -7.75 2.64 -32.92
CA LEU A 303 -8.04 2.73 -31.48
C LEU A 303 -9.51 2.40 -31.17
N ASP A 304 -10.45 2.77 -32.06
CA ASP A 304 -11.86 2.46 -31.93
C ASP A 304 -12.09 0.94 -31.78
N ARG A 305 -11.41 0.12 -32.60
CA ARG A 305 -11.56 -1.34 -32.58
C ARG A 305 -11.23 -1.97 -31.25
N ILE A 306 -10.13 -1.53 -30.62
CA ILE A 306 -9.74 -2.09 -29.32
C ILE A 306 -10.63 -1.57 -28.20
N ILE A 307 -10.98 -0.29 -28.18
CA ILE A 307 -11.85 0.28 -27.16
C ILE A 307 -13.24 -0.36 -27.22
N ASP A 308 -13.78 -0.59 -28.41
CA ASP A 308 -15.06 -1.28 -28.57
C ASP A 308 -14.96 -2.77 -28.20
N ALA A 309 -13.87 -3.47 -28.54
CA ALA A 309 -13.66 -4.85 -28.12
C ALA A 309 -13.58 -4.99 -26.59
N ALA A 310 -12.84 -4.11 -25.91
CA ALA A 310 -12.74 -4.09 -24.46
C ALA A 310 -14.10 -3.76 -23.80
N SER A 311 -14.79 -2.73 -24.30
CA SER A 311 -16.11 -2.31 -23.81
C SER A 311 -17.16 -3.43 -23.94
N ARG A 312 -17.25 -4.09 -25.11
CA ARG A 312 -18.16 -5.25 -25.32
C ARG A 312 -17.88 -6.40 -24.37
N ASN A 313 -16.65 -6.54 -23.89
CA ASN A 313 -16.25 -7.60 -22.98
C ASN A 313 -16.24 -7.17 -21.50
N GLY A 314 -16.61 -5.93 -21.17
CA GLY A 314 -16.56 -5.41 -19.80
C GLY A 314 -15.14 -5.26 -19.24
N VAL A 315 -14.14 -5.11 -20.12
CA VAL A 315 -12.72 -4.94 -19.76
C VAL A 315 -12.39 -3.46 -19.70
N LYS A 316 -11.76 -3.03 -18.61
CA LYS A 316 -11.34 -1.64 -18.38
C LYS A 316 -10.02 -1.37 -19.10
N VAL A 317 -9.84 -0.13 -19.57
CA VAL A 317 -8.71 0.23 -20.43
C VAL A 317 -7.91 1.38 -19.85
N VAL A 318 -6.59 1.19 -19.78
CA VAL A 318 -5.58 2.25 -19.69
C VAL A 318 -5.03 2.51 -21.09
N VAL A 319 -5.07 3.77 -21.54
CA VAL A 319 -4.43 4.18 -22.80
C VAL A 319 -3.26 5.11 -22.48
N SER A 320 -2.05 4.67 -22.80
CA SER A 320 -0.85 5.53 -22.79
C SER A 320 -0.69 6.20 -24.15
N VAL A 321 -0.64 7.53 -24.18
CA VAL A 321 -0.51 8.30 -25.43
C VAL A 321 0.92 8.77 -25.60
N VAL A 322 1.57 8.34 -26.68
CA VAL A 322 3.02 8.46 -26.88
C VAL A 322 3.37 8.92 -28.31
N LYS A 323 4.64 9.23 -28.56
CA LYS A 323 5.25 9.47 -29.87
C LYS A 323 4.57 10.56 -30.70
N ALA A 324 5.06 11.79 -30.58
CA ALA A 324 4.49 12.94 -31.27
C ALA A 324 4.63 12.84 -32.81
N PRO A 325 3.71 13.45 -33.57
CA PRO A 325 3.90 13.64 -35.00
C PRO A 325 5.05 14.60 -35.30
N ALA A 326 5.67 14.45 -36.47
CA ALA A 326 6.82 15.27 -36.90
C ALA A 326 6.53 16.77 -36.94
N TRP A 327 5.25 17.18 -37.11
CA TRP A 327 4.85 18.59 -37.07
C TRP A 327 4.81 19.17 -35.64
N ALA A 328 4.76 18.33 -34.60
CA ALA A 328 4.79 18.73 -33.19
C ALA A 328 6.20 18.56 -32.59
N ASP A 329 6.86 17.44 -32.88
CA ASP A 329 8.27 17.20 -32.57
C ASP A 329 8.91 16.31 -33.64
N PRO A 330 10.01 16.74 -34.30
CA PRO A 330 10.59 16.02 -35.43
C PRO A 330 11.18 14.65 -35.05
N ASN A 331 11.55 14.45 -33.79
CA ASN A 331 12.09 13.18 -33.29
C ASN A 331 11.02 12.29 -32.66
N GLY A 332 9.76 12.70 -32.71
CA GLY A 332 8.65 12.01 -32.05
C GLY A 332 8.72 12.05 -30.53
N GLY A 333 9.48 12.99 -29.97
CA GLY A 333 9.63 13.20 -28.53
C GLY A 333 8.50 14.03 -27.92
N ILE A 334 8.77 14.57 -26.73
CA ILE A 334 7.84 15.49 -26.08
C ILE A 334 7.98 16.87 -26.74
N PRO A 335 6.90 17.46 -27.30
CA PRO A 335 6.99 18.72 -28.02
C PRO A 335 7.36 19.90 -27.12
N ALA A 336 7.94 20.95 -27.73
CA ALA A 336 8.21 22.22 -27.05
C ALA A 336 6.92 22.91 -26.58
N ASP A 337 5.94 22.95 -27.48
CA ASP A 337 4.58 23.44 -27.21
C ASP A 337 3.68 22.23 -26.90
N PRO A 338 3.20 22.09 -25.65
CA PRO A 338 2.31 21.00 -25.26
C PRO A 338 0.83 21.25 -25.64
N ALA A 339 0.45 22.45 -26.09
CA ALA A 339 -0.95 22.78 -26.35
C ALA A 339 -1.63 21.88 -27.41
N PRO A 340 -0.96 21.45 -28.52
CA PRO A 340 -1.54 20.48 -29.44
C PRO A 340 -1.84 19.14 -28.78
N PHE A 341 -0.99 18.68 -27.86
CA PHE A 341 -1.23 17.45 -27.10
C PHE A 341 -2.45 17.59 -26.19
N GLY A 342 -2.62 18.73 -25.51
CA GLY A 342 -3.82 19.00 -24.71
C GLY A 342 -5.12 18.93 -25.54
N LYS A 343 -5.11 19.42 -26.79
CA LYS A 343 -6.27 19.33 -27.71
C LYS A 343 -6.55 17.90 -28.15
N LEU A 344 -5.51 17.12 -28.46
CA LEU A 344 -5.64 15.69 -28.73
C LEU A 344 -6.29 14.96 -27.55
N MET A 345 -5.78 15.19 -26.34
CA MET A 345 -6.29 14.52 -25.14
C MET A 345 -7.75 14.88 -24.85
N GLU A 346 -8.15 16.14 -25.08
CA GLU A 346 -9.56 16.54 -25.00
C GLU A 346 -10.44 15.81 -26.03
N PHE A 347 -9.99 15.74 -27.28
CA PHE A 347 -10.70 15.02 -28.34
C PHE A 347 -10.87 13.53 -27.99
N LEU A 348 -9.78 12.86 -27.59
CA LEU A 348 -9.78 11.44 -27.25
C LEU A 348 -10.63 11.15 -26.01
N ALA A 349 -10.47 11.93 -24.93
CA ALA A 349 -11.26 11.75 -23.71
C ALA A 349 -12.76 11.95 -23.97
N LYS A 350 -13.13 12.97 -24.75
CA LYS A 350 -14.54 13.20 -25.14
C LYS A 350 -15.10 12.05 -25.98
N ARG A 351 -14.33 11.55 -26.94
CA ARG A 351 -14.76 10.45 -27.83
C ARG A 351 -14.99 9.15 -27.07
N TYR A 352 -14.11 8.84 -26.12
CA TYR A 352 -14.13 7.57 -25.39
C TYR A 352 -14.63 7.69 -23.96
N ALA A 353 -15.37 8.75 -23.65
CA ALA A 353 -15.95 9.00 -22.33
C ALA A 353 -16.75 7.77 -21.86
N GLY A 354 -16.45 7.29 -20.66
CA GLY A 354 -17.05 6.07 -20.10
C GLY A 354 -16.59 4.73 -20.69
N LYS A 355 -15.70 4.72 -21.70
CA LYS A 355 -15.10 3.49 -22.27
C LYS A 355 -13.60 3.38 -21.93
N VAL A 356 -12.84 4.47 -21.98
CA VAL A 356 -11.46 4.54 -21.48
C VAL A 356 -11.48 4.98 -20.03
N HIS A 357 -10.84 4.21 -19.16
CA HIS A 357 -10.94 4.40 -17.71
C HIS A 357 -9.77 5.20 -17.14
N ALA A 358 -8.59 5.07 -17.75
CA ALA A 358 -7.43 5.86 -17.39
C ALA A 358 -6.64 6.28 -18.64
N TRP A 359 -6.16 7.52 -18.64
CA TRP A 359 -5.25 8.08 -19.62
C TRP A 359 -3.88 8.27 -18.98
N GLU A 360 -2.89 7.55 -19.50
CA GLU A 360 -1.51 7.73 -19.08
C GLU A 360 -0.83 8.74 -20.02
N ILE A 361 -0.31 9.80 -19.43
CA ILE A 361 0.32 10.87 -20.20
C ILE A 361 1.78 10.50 -20.44
N TRP A 362 2.09 10.14 -21.68
CA TRP A 362 3.38 9.62 -22.12
C TRP A 362 3.72 8.23 -21.57
N ASN A 363 4.96 7.80 -21.82
CA ASN A 363 5.55 6.53 -21.38
C ASN A 363 7.04 6.74 -21.17
N GLU A 364 7.58 6.32 -20.02
CA GLU A 364 9.02 6.29 -19.73
C GLU A 364 9.74 7.60 -20.09
N GLN A 365 9.12 8.72 -19.74
CA GLN A 365 9.63 10.08 -19.98
C GLN A 365 10.99 10.35 -19.32
N ASN A 366 11.50 9.43 -18.50
CA ASN A 366 12.84 9.46 -17.95
C ASN A 366 13.89 8.76 -18.84
N LEU A 367 13.54 8.30 -20.04
CA LEU A 367 14.44 7.84 -21.09
C LEU A 367 14.56 8.87 -22.23
N ALA A 368 15.78 9.11 -22.69
CA ALA A 368 16.05 10.00 -23.82
C ALA A 368 15.42 9.46 -25.12
N LEU A 369 15.44 8.14 -25.33
CA LEU A 369 14.81 7.47 -26.47
C LEU A 369 13.31 7.76 -26.56
N GLU A 370 12.65 7.90 -25.42
CA GLU A 370 11.22 8.15 -25.33
C GLU A 370 10.88 9.63 -25.41
N THR A 371 11.85 10.54 -25.36
CA THR A 371 11.61 11.99 -25.26
C THR A 371 12.20 12.79 -26.41
N GLY A 372 12.71 12.12 -27.46
CA GLY A 372 13.25 12.76 -28.66
C GLY A 372 14.76 13.00 -28.61
N GLY A 373 15.46 12.28 -27.74
CA GLY A 373 16.93 12.26 -27.63
C GLY A 373 17.51 12.94 -26.39
N TYR A 374 16.67 13.52 -25.52
CA TYR A 374 17.13 14.15 -24.28
C TYR A 374 16.00 14.26 -23.25
N VAL A 375 16.29 13.92 -22.00
CA VAL A 375 15.34 13.97 -20.89
C VAL A 375 15.23 15.39 -20.32
N ASP A 376 14.05 15.99 -20.42
CA ASP A 376 13.71 17.27 -19.80
C ASP A 376 12.46 17.12 -18.91
N VAL A 377 12.68 17.17 -17.59
CA VAL A 377 11.62 17.05 -16.57
C VAL A 377 10.58 18.16 -16.73
N GLY A 378 11.00 19.41 -16.92
CA GLY A 378 10.09 20.55 -17.02
C GLY A 378 9.22 20.47 -18.26
N ARG A 379 9.77 19.97 -19.38
CA ARG A 379 9.02 19.75 -20.62
C ARG A 379 7.92 18.70 -20.44
N TYR A 380 8.21 17.60 -19.76
CA TYR A 380 7.19 16.62 -19.41
C TYR A 380 6.15 17.18 -18.42
N VAL A 381 6.53 17.95 -17.40
CA VAL A 381 5.56 18.55 -16.47
C VAL A 381 4.56 19.46 -17.19
N ARG A 382 5.01 20.24 -18.18
CA ARG A 382 4.11 21.06 -19.01
C ARG A 382 3.21 20.21 -19.90
N LEU A 383 3.71 19.10 -20.47
CA LEU A 383 2.90 18.13 -21.22
C LEU A 383 1.83 17.49 -20.33
N LEU A 384 2.20 17.02 -19.15
CA LEU A 384 1.31 16.42 -18.16
C LEU A 384 0.17 17.36 -17.78
N LYS A 385 0.50 18.64 -17.55
CA LYS A 385 -0.49 19.69 -17.25
C LYS A 385 -1.50 19.87 -18.38
N GLU A 386 -1.06 20.05 -19.63
CA GLU A 386 -1.96 20.22 -20.77
C GLU A 386 -2.77 18.95 -21.05
N GLY A 387 -2.14 17.78 -20.94
CA GLY A 387 -2.79 16.48 -21.07
C GLY A 387 -3.89 16.28 -20.03
N TYR A 388 -3.59 16.53 -18.76
CA TYR A 388 -4.56 16.46 -17.66
C TYR A 388 -5.76 17.37 -17.92
N GLN A 389 -5.51 18.64 -18.23
CA GLN A 389 -6.58 19.60 -18.48
C GLN A 389 -7.41 19.22 -19.70
N GLY A 390 -6.78 18.72 -20.77
CA GLY A 390 -7.45 18.19 -21.95
C GLY A 390 -8.37 17.02 -21.59
N VAL A 391 -7.85 16.02 -20.89
CA VAL A 391 -8.66 14.87 -20.41
C VAL A 391 -9.83 15.35 -19.58
N LYS A 392 -9.62 16.22 -18.57
CA LYS A 392 -10.71 16.68 -17.69
C LYS A 392 -11.77 17.53 -18.40
N ARG A 393 -11.42 18.25 -19.48
CA ARG A 393 -12.41 18.94 -20.33
C ARG A 393 -13.24 17.98 -21.17
N GLY A 394 -12.63 16.89 -21.67
CA GLY A 394 -13.33 15.88 -22.48
C GLY A 394 -14.16 14.90 -21.65
N ASP A 395 -13.60 14.42 -20.54
CA ASP A 395 -14.24 13.54 -19.55
C ASP A 395 -13.68 13.84 -18.14
N SER A 396 -14.44 14.62 -17.36
CA SER A 396 -14.08 14.99 -15.97
C SER A 396 -13.92 13.79 -15.02
N LYS A 397 -14.48 12.62 -15.36
CA LYS A 397 -14.43 11.41 -14.51
C LYS A 397 -13.25 10.49 -14.84
N ALA A 398 -12.63 10.64 -16.01
CA ALA A 398 -11.52 9.79 -16.42
C ALA A 398 -10.30 10.00 -15.51
N ILE A 399 -9.63 8.91 -15.16
CA ILE A 399 -8.39 8.94 -14.36
C ILE A 399 -7.25 9.42 -15.27
N VAL A 400 -6.40 10.31 -14.76
CA VAL A 400 -5.16 10.71 -15.44
C VAL A 400 -3.97 10.17 -14.65
N LEU A 401 -3.13 9.40 -15.32
CA LEU A 401 -1.89 8.86 -14.77
C LEU A 401 -0.71 9.73 -15.18
N PHE A 402 0.18 9.98 -14.22
CA PHE A 402 1.56 10.35 -14.53
C PHE A 402 2.18 9.19 -15.33
N GLY A 403 2.91 9.45 -16.41
CA GLY A 403 3.55 8.44 -17.27
C GLY A 403 4.46 7.49 -16.50
N GLY A 404 4.43 6.21 -16.86
CA GLY A 404 5.17 5.16 -16.18
C GLY A 404 6.67 5.38 -16.25
N LEU A 405 7.31 5.57 -15.09
CA LEU A 405 8.76 5.70 -14.98
C LEU A 405 9.45 4.33 -15.04
N THR A 406 10.52 4.23 -15.83
CA THR A 406 11.33 3.00 -15.94
C THR A 406 12.53 3.04 -15.01
N PRO A 407 12.85 1.96 -14.30
CA PRO A 407 13.98 1.95 -13.38
C PRO A 407 15.30 1.81 -14.11
N THR A 408 16.18 2.81 -13.99
CA THR A 408 17.45 2.84 -14.75
C THR A 408 18.69 2.88 -13.88
N GLY A 409 18.69 3.63 -12.77
CA GLY A 409 19.93 3.94 -12.03
C GLY A 409 20.89 4.88 -12.77
N VAL A 410 20.49 5.43 -13.93
CA VAL A 410 21.33 6.27 -14.79
C VAL A 410 21.07 7.74 -14.48
N MET A 411 22.10 8.59 -14.51
CA MET A 411 21.99 10.03 -14.23
C MET A 411 22.53 10.91 -15.36
N ASP A 412 22.42 10.43 -16.60
CA ASP A 412 22.82 11.15 -17.80
C ASP A 412 21.57 11.43 -18.65
N PRO A 413 21.05 12.67 -18.68
CA PRO A 413 19.83 13.01 -19.43
C PRO A 413 19.91 12.76 -20.94
N SER A 414 21.09 12.55 -21.53
CA SER A 414 21.22 12.12 -22.93
C SER A 414 20.90 10.63 -23.14
N ILE A 415 20.80 9.87 -22.05
CA ILE A 415 20.45 8.44 -22.01
C ILE A 415 19.17 8.26 -21.20
N ALA A 416 19.23 8.57 -19.90
CA ALA A 416 18.15 8.43 -18.94
C ALA A 416 18.42 9.17 -17.62
N ILE A 417 17.36 9.44 -16.86
CA ILE A 417 17.43 9.83 -15.46
C ILE A 417 16.79 8.71 -14.62
N ASP A 418 17.39 8.41 -13.47
CA ASP A 418 16.90 7.45 -12.49
C ASP A 418 15.46 7.80 -12.11
N ASP A 419 14.57 6.83 -12.10
CA ASP A 419 13.12 7.01 -11.88
C ASP A 419 12.80 7.73 -10.55
N VAL A 420 13.50 7.37 -9.46
CA VAL A 420 13.29 8.01 -8.16
C VAL A 420 13.77 9.45 -8.19
N GLU A 421 14.93 9.71 -8.80
CA GLU A 421 15.46 11.06 -8.90
C GLU A 421 14.68 11.95 -9.88
N TYR A 422 14.24 11.40 -11.02
CA TYR A 422 13.34 12.07 -11.95
C TYR A 422 12.05 12.50 -11.23
N LEU A 423 11.47 11.61 -10.42
CA LEU A 423 10.25 11.92 -9.68
C LEU A 423 10.49 13.03 -8.63
N ARG A 424 11.62 13.01 -7.92
CA ARG A 424 12.00 14.11 -7.00
C ARG A 424 12.13 15.44 -7.73
N GLN A 425 12.79 15.46 -8.89
CA GLN A 425 12.92 16.65 -9.71
C GLN A 425 11.55 17.15 -10.21
N ALA A 426 10.66 16.24 -10.59
CA ALA A 426 9.30 16.59 -10.98
C ALA A 426 8.50 17.21 -9.82
N TYR A 427 8.62 16.69 -8.59
CA TYR A 427 8.00 17.28 -7.40
C TYR A 427 8.64 18.62 -6.99
N ALA A 428 9.93 18.83 -7.25
CA ALA A 428 10.59 20.10 -6.99
C ALA A 428 10.23 21.19 -8.02
N TYR A 429 9.86 20.79 -9.24
CA TYR A 429 9.56 21.70 -10.34
C TYR A 429 8.39 22.63 -10.00
N ASN A 430 8.61 23.93 -10.19
CA ASN A 430 7.61 25.00 -10.01
C ASN A 430 6.79 24.85 -8.71
N ASN A 431 7.49 24.67 -7.59
CA ASN A 431 6.93 24.52 -6.25
C ASN A 431 5.93 23.35 -6.13
N GLY A 432 6.20 22.24 -6.83
CA GLY A 432 5.40 21.02 -6.75
C GLY A 432 4.05 21.11 -7.44
N GLU A 433 3.95 21.90 -8.51
CA GLU A 433 2.70 22.05 -9.28
C GLU A 433 2.19 20.72 -9.83
N ILE A 434 3.09 19.75 -10.06
CA ILE A 434 2.76 18.44 -10.62
C ILE A 434 1.65 17.72 -9.85
N LYS A 435 1.55 17.97 -8.53
CA LYS A 435 0.54 17.37 -7.64
C LYS A 435 -0.89 17.63 -8.10
N ARG A 436 -1.12 18.65 -8.92
CA ARG A 436 -2.46 19.04 -9.41
C ARG A 436 -2.84 18.38 -10.74
N TYR A 437 -1.90 17.73 -11.43
CA TYR A 437 -2.07 17.34 -12.83
C TYR A 437 -1.96 15.82 -13.07
N PHE A 438 -2.17 15.02 -12.04
CA PHE A 438 -2.41 13.58 -12.15
C PHE A 438 -3.22 13.09 -10.95
N ASP A 439 -4.03 12.07 -11.18
CA ASP A 439 -4.86 11.44 -10.14
C ASP A 439 -4.08 10.30 -9.46
N HIS A 440 -3.30 9.52 -10.22
CA HIS A 440 -2.42 8.45 -9.72
C HIS A 440 -1.07 8.45 -10.43
N LEU A 441 -0.04 7.94 -9.75
CA LEU A 441 1.30 7.82 -10.33
C LEU A 441 1.44 6.47 -11.05
N ALA A 442 1.99 6.43 -12.26
CA ALA A 442 2.40 5.18 -12.87
C ALA A 442 3.92 4.93 -12.76
N THR A 443 4.33 3.66 -12.70
CA THR A 443 5.74 3.22 -12.67
C THR A 443 5.88 1.81 -13.21
N HIS A 444 7.06 1.47 -13.75
CA HIS A 444 7.37 0.22 -14.42
C HIS A 444 8.42 -0.64 -13.67
N PRO A 445 8.16 -1.09 -12.43
CA PRO A 445 9.15 -1.85 -11.67
C PRO A 445 9.43 -3.19 -12.36
N GLY A 446 10.63 -3.31 -12.91
CA GLY A 446 11.19 -4.57 -13.39
C GLY A 446 11.79 -5.36 -12.23
N GLY A 447 11.58 -6.68 -12.21
CA GLY A 447 12.29 -7.55 -11.28
C GLY A 447 13.60 -8.10 -11.83
N THR A 448 13.95 -7.80 -13.08
CA THR A 448 15.11 -8.35 -13.80
C THR A 448 15.20 -9.87 -13.62
N LEU A 449 16.11 -10.38 -12.78
CA LEU A 449 16.24 -11.79 -12.39
C LEU A 449 15.89 -12.06 -10.90
N ASN A 450 15.64 -11.01 -10.14
CA ASN A 450 15.53 -11.01 -8.69
C ASN A 450 14.13 -11.43 -8.22
N PRO A 451 14.01 -12.29 -7.20
CA PRO A 451 12.72 -12.64 -6.60
C PRO A 451 11.97 -11.40 -6.07
N PRO A 452 10.61 -11.37 -6.10
CA PRO A 452 9.83 -10.21 -5.69
C PRO A 452 10.07 -9.73 -4.25
N ASP A 453 10.47 -10.63 -3.34
CA ASP A 453 10.71 -10.32 -1.91
C ASP A 453 12.10 -9.70 -1.63
N THR A 454 12.94 -9.53 -2.66
CA THR A 454 14.32 -9.05 -2.54
C THR A 454 14.42 -7.56 -2.88
N LEU A 455 15.39 -6.87 -2.27
CA LEU A 455 15.73 -5.48 -2.52
C LEU A 455 17.17 -5.23 -2.05
N TRP A 456 17.98 -4.59 -2.89
CA TRP A 456 19.31 -4.13 -2.50
C TRP A 456 19.23 -2.81 -1.71
N PRO A 457 20.12 -2.58 -0.71
CA PRO A 457 21.21 -3.46 -0.26
C PRO A 457 20.83 -4.48 0.80
N GLU A 458 19.62 -4.43 1.36
CA GLU A 458 19.30 -5.16 2.59
C GLU A 458 19.10 -6.66 2.38
N ARG A 459 18.52 -7.04 1.25
CA ARG A 459 18.27 -8.43 0.88
C ARG A 459 18.42 -8.59 -0.65
N PRO A 460 19.65 -8.53 -1.18
CA PRO A 460 19.87 -8.66 -2.62
C PRO A 460 19.45 -10.04 -3.13
N GLY A 461 19.16 -10.12 -4.43
CA GLY A 461 18.80 -11.38 -5.08
C GLY A 461 19.97 -12.38 -5.13
N PRO A 462 19.68 -13.67 -5.37
CA PRO A 462 20.69 -14.73 -5.32
C PRO A 462 21.52 -14.89 -6.60
N GLY A 463 21.13 -14.24 -7.70
CA GLY A 463 21.71 -14.51 -9.02
C GLY A 463 23.01 -13.77 -9.32
N PRO A 464 23.71 -14.12 -10.41
CA PRO A 464 24.89 -13.39 -10.82
C PRO A 464 24.49 -12.08 -11.52
N GLY A 465 25.13 -10.96 -11.13
CA GLY A 465 24.91 -9.64 -11.74
C GLY A 465 23.50 -9.08 -11.51
N TRP A 466 23.27 -7.80 -11.85
CA TRP A 466 21.99 -7.11 -11.68
C TRP A 466 21.38 -7.25 -10.27
N ILE A 467 22.22 -7.26 -9.24
CA ILE A 467 21.82 -7.43 -7.84
C ILE A 467 22.30 -6.30 -6.93
N ASP A 468 23.05 -5.34 -7.47
CA ASP A 468 23.84 -4.35 -6.76
C ASP A 468 23.27 -2.92 -6.87
N HIS A 469 22.08 -2.78 -7.42
CA HIS A 469 21.36 -1.51 -7.52
C HIS A 469 19.84 -1.73 -7.39
N PRO A 470 19.08 -0.84 -6.72
CA PRO A 470 17.65 -1.05 -6.48
C PRO A 470 16.80 -1.00 -7.77
N SER A 471 17.32 -0.46 -8.87
CA SER A 471 16.60 -0.44 -10.16
C SER A 471 16.34 -1.83 -10.74
N PHE A 472 17.03 -2.87 -10.27
CA PHE A 472 16.83 -4.26 -10.73
C PHE A 472 15.74 -5.03 -9.97
N TYR A 473 14.98 -4.36 -9.11
CA TYR A 473 14.09 -5.02 -8.15
C TYR A 473 12.64 -4.56 -8.29
N PHE A 474 11.72 -5.51 -8.23
CA PHE A 474 10.27 -5.24 -8.21
C PHE A 474 9.87 -4.29 -7.07
N ARG A 475 10.53 -4.38 -5.91
CA ARG A 475 10.27 -3.51 -4.75
C ARG A 475 10.73 -2.06 -4.97
N ARG A 476 11.34 -1.71 -6.10
CA ARG A 476 11.63 -0.33 -6.50
C ARG A 476 10.41 0.60 -6.40
N ALA A 477 9.21 0.06 -6.62
CA ALA A 477 7.94 0.78 -6.44
C ALA A 477 7.78 1.39 -5.03
N GLU A 478 8.39 0.81 -4.00
CA GLU A 478 8.34 1.33 -2.63
C GLU A 478 9.17 2.61 -2.47
N GLN A 479 10.28 2.74 -3.18
CA GLN A 479 11.09 3.97 -3.18
C GLN A 479 10.39 5.09 -3.95
N ILE A 480 9.73 4.75 -5.06
CA ILE A 480 8.84 5.68 -5.77
C ILE A 480 7.71 6.16 -4.86
N ARG A 481 7.07 5.24 -4.14
CA ARG A 481 6.05 5.56 -3.14
C ARG A 481 6.60 6.49 -2.05
N GLN A 482 7.81 6.23 -1.56
CA GLN A 482 8.44 7.05 -0.53
C GLN A 482 8.61 8.51 -0.98
N VAL A 483 9.02 8.76 -2.24
CA VAL A 483 9.09 10.12 -2.79
C VAL A 483 7.72 10.82 -2.76
N MET A 484 6.63 10.11 -3.06
CA MET A 484 5.28 10.69 -2.97
C MET A 484 4.92 11.08 -1.53
N VAL A 485 5.24 10.22 -0.55
CA VAL A 485 4.97 10.47 0.88
C VAL A 485 5.75 11.70 1.37
N GLU A 486 7.04 11.77 1.05
CA GLU A 486 7.92 12.90 1.40
C GLU A 486 7.42 14.24 0.85
N ASN A 487 6.73 14.21 -0.30
CA ASN A 487 6.18 15.41 -0.95
C ASN A 487 4.71 15.70 -0.60
N GLY A 488 4.15 14.96 0.36
CA GLY A 488 2.78 15.12 0.85
C GLY A 488 1.70 14.63 -0.12
N ASP A 489 2.05 13.78 -1.10
CA ASP A 489 1.13 13.22 -2.10
C ASP A 489 0.82 11.73 -1.83
N GLY A 490 1.04 11.28 -0.59
CA GLY A 490 0.79 9.90 -0.14
C GLY A 490 -0.68 9.46 -0.25
N ALA A 491 -1.63 10.37 -0.43
CA ALA A 491 -3.04 9.98 -0.58
C ALA A 491 -3.33 9.28 -1.93
N LYS A 492 -2.53 9.54 -2.97
CA LYS A 492 -2.72 8.96 -4.31
C LYS A 492 -2.17 7.55 -4.40
N GLN A 493 -2.76 6.76 -5.31
CA GLN A 493 -2.27 5.42 -5.62
C GLN A 493 -1.04 5.46 -6.52
N VAL A 494 -0.30 4.35 -6.50
CA VAL A 494 0.70 4.01 -7.52
C VAL A 494 0.19 2.83 -8.33
N TRP A 495 0.12 2.98 -9.65
CA TRP A 495 -0.25 1.94 -10.59
C TRP A 495 1.02 1.37 -11.21
N LEU A 496 1.14 0.06 -11.25
CA LEU A 496 2.21 -0.61 -11.99
C LEU A 496 1.71 -0.84 -13.41
N THR A 497 1.87 0.17 -14.26
CA THR A 497 1.39 0.11 -15.65
C THR A 497 2.17 -0.88 -16.49
N GLU A 498 3.36 -1.27 -16.04
CA GLU A 498 4.12 -2.43 -16.51
C GLU A 498 4.86 -3.06 -15.31
N PHE A 499 4.88 -4.38 -15.22
CA PHE A 499 5.80 -5.10 -14.33
C PHE A 499 5.95 -6.55 -14.79
N GLY A 500 7.06 -7.20 -14.43
CA GLY A 500 7.23 -8.63 -14.67
C GLY A 500 8.67 -9.11 -14.63
N TRP A 501 8.86 -10.31 -15.20
CA TRP A 501 10.15 -10.96 -15.39
C TRP A 501 10.24 -11.58 -16.79
N SER A 502 11.35 -11.38 -17.47
CA SER A 502 11.67 -12.11 -18.70
C SER A 502 12.18 -13.49 -18.36
N THR A 503 11.82 -14.50 -19.17
CA THR A 503 12.56 -15.77 -19.22
C THR A 503 13.77 -15.64 -20.15
N ALA A 504 14.41 -16.76 -20.51
CA ALA A 504 15.54 -16.79 -21.44
C ALA A 504 15.27 -15.92 -22.68
N ASN A 505 16.06 -14.85 -22.82
CA ASN A 505 15.87 -13.78 -23.79
C ASN A 505 17.11 -13.64 -24.65
N GLN A 506 16.92 -13.54 -25.96
CA GLN A 506 18.00 -13.48 -26.94
C GLN A 506 18.33 -12.04 -27.33
N ALA A 507 17.52 -11.06 -26.92
CA ALA A 507 17.75 -9.67 -27.20
C ALA A 507 18.95 -9.13 -26.38
N PRO A 508 19.84 -8.33 -26.99
CA PRO A 508 20.93 -7.67 -26.28
C PRO A 508 20.41 -6.84 -25.10
N GLY A 509 21.07 -6.94 -23.94
CA GLY A 509 20.69 -6.25 -22.70
C GLY A 509 19.68 -7.00 -21.83
N TYR A 510 19.13 -8.13 -22.31
CA TYR A 510 18.19 -8.99 -21.59
C TYR A 510 18.80 -10.33 -21.18
N GLU A 511 20.13 -10.44 -21.17
CA GLU A 511 20.86 -11.70 -20.93
C GLU A 511 20.51 -12.29 -19.55
N TYR A 512 20.16 -11.46 -18.58
CA TYR A 512 19.71 -11.87 -17.25
C TYR A 512 18.49 -12.81 -17.28
N GLY A 513 17.66 -12.74 -18.33
CA GLY A 513 16.47 -13.57 -18.48
C GLY A 513 16.79 -15.08 -18.51
N ARG A 514 18.02 -15.46 -18.89
CA ARG A 514 18.48 -16.86 -18.84
C ARG A 514 18.46 -17.48 -17.44
N TYR A 515 18.44 -16.65 -16.40
CA TYR A 515 18.44 -17.08 -15.00
C TYR A 515 17.04 -17.20 -14.41
N VAL A 516 15.99 -16.91 -15.20
CA VAL A 516 14.59 -17.06 -14.82
C VAL A 516 13.93 -18.09 -15.73
N SER A 517 13.59 -19.24 -15.16
CA SER A 517 12.76 -20.25 -15.83
C SER A 517 11.31 -19.78 -15.96
N GLU A 518 10.54 -20.37 -16.88
CA GLU A 518 9.09 -20.09 -16.99
C GLU A 518 8.34 -20.38 -15.68
N GLN A 519 8.79 -21.38 -14.91
CA GLN A 519 8.21 -21.68 -13.60
C GLN A 519 8.52 -20.58 -12.56
N GLN A 520 9.74 -20.02 -12.58
CA GLN A 520 10.09 -18.89 -11.72
C GLN A 520 9.33 -17.63 -12.14
N GLN A 521 9.18 -17.36 -13.44
CA GLN A 521 8.33 -16.26 -13.93
C GLN A 521 6.92 -16.39 -13.36
N ALA A 522 6.33 -17.58 -13.41
CA ALA A 522 5.01 -17.85 -12.84
C ALA A 522 4.94 -17.55 -11.33
N GLN A 523 5.91 -18.08 -10.56
CA GLN A 523 5.99 -17.87 -9.11
C GLN A 523 6.18 -16.39 -8.75
N TYR A 524 7.04 -15.69 -9.49
CA TYR A 524 7.35 -14.28 -9.23
C TYR A 524 6.17 -13.37 -9.54
N LEU A 525 5.45 -13.59 -10.65
CA LEU A 525 4.26 -12.82 -10.98
C LEU A 525 3.15 -13.01 -9.93
N VAL A 526 2.87 -14.25 -9.50
CA VAL A 526 1.90 -14.51 -8.43
C VAL A 526 2.34 -13.84 -7.13
N ARG A 527 3.62 -13.98 -6.76
CA ARG A 527 4.13 -13.38 -5.52
C ARG A 527 4.12 -11.85 -5.57
N ALA A 528 4.36 -11.23 -6.71
CA ALA A 528 4.25 -9.79 -6.91
C ALA A 528 2.83 -9.28 -6.64
N PHE A 529 1.80 -9.95 -7.17
CA PHE A 529 0.41 -9.64 -6.84
C PHE A 529 0.09 -9.86 -5.35
N GLN A 530 0.63 -10.91 -4.73
CA GLN A 530 0.46 -11.14 -3.29
C GLN A 530 1.10 -10.03 -2.45
N ILE A 531 2.31 -9.58 -2.79
CA ILE A 531 2.98 -8.46 -2.12
C ILE A 531 2.13 -7.21 -2.29
N ALA A 532 1.76 -6.85 -3.52
CA ALA A 532 0.93 -5.69 -3.76
C ALA A 532 -0.38 -5.76 -2.96
N ARG A 533 -0.99 -6.95 -2.90
CA ARG A 533 -2.26 -7.15 -2.22
C ARG A 533 -2.18 -7.11 -0.69
N SER A 534 -1.07 -7.57 -0.12
CA SER A 534 -0.95 -7.75 1.34
C SER A 534 -0.05 -6.71 2.02
N GLN A 535 0.79 -6.01 1.26
CA GLN A 535 1.85 -5.15 1.77
C GLN A 535 1.82 -3.75 1.16
N TRP A 536 1.23 -3.55 -0.02
CA TRP A 536 1.17 -2.25 -0.69
C TRP A 536 -0.25 -1.72 -0.77
N PRO A 537 -0.79 -1.21 0.34
CA PRO A 537 -2.16 -0.75 0.34
C PRO A 537 -2.38 0.51 -0.53
N TRP A 538 -1.28 1.15 -0.94
CA TRP A 538 -1.23 2.27 -1.89
C TRP A 538 -1.23 1.84 -3.36
N ALA A 539 -1.06 0.55 -3.66
CA ALA A 539 -1.09 0.05 -5.03
C ALA A 539 -2.50 0.23 -5.61
N GLY A 540 -2.55 0.55 -6.90
CA GLY A 540 -3.77 0.58 -7.70
C GLY A 540 -3.76 -0.57 -8.70
N VAL A 541 -3.82 -0.28 -10.00
CA VAL A 541 -3.81 -1.34 -11.02
C VAL A 541 -2.39 -1.85 -11.27
N LEU A 542 -2.24 -3.17 -11.32
CA LEU A 542 -1.03 -3.89 -11.71
C LEU A 542 -1.25 -4.55 -13.06
N LEU A 543 -0.43 -4.19 -14.05
CA LEU A 543 -0.52 -4.64 -15.43
C LEU A 543 0.74 -5.44 -15.81
N VAL A 544 0.59 -6.76 -15.92
CA VAL A 544 1.70 -7.65 -16.29
C VAL A 544 2.19 -7.29 -17.69
N TRP A 545 3.50 -7.10 -17.84
CA TRP A 545 4.19 -7.04 -19.12
C TRP A 545 4.70 -8.45 -19.46
N ASN A 546 4.04 -9.22 -20.34
CA ASN A 546 2.82 -8.91 -21.10
C ASN A 546 1.95 -10.17 -21.33
N LEU A 547 0.74 -10.00 -21.90
CA LEU A 547 -0.11 -11.15 -22.24
C LEU A 547 0.43 -11.93 -23.45
N ASN A 548 0.44 -11.30 -24.63
CA ASN A 548 0.42 -11.98 -25.93
C ASN A 548 1.38 -11.41 -26.99
N PHE A 549 2.42 -10.64 -26.63
CA PHE A 549 3.38 -10.12 -27.62
C PHE A 549 4.08 -11.22 -28.43
N SER A 550 4.25 -12.42 -27.84
CA SER A 550 4.73 -13.61 -28.53
C SER A 550 3.94 -14.00 -29.78
N THR A 551 2.70 -13.52 -29.93
CA THR A 551 1.85 -13.78 -31.10
C THR A 551 2.10 -12.81 -32.27
N ILE A 552 2.79 -11.70 -32.01
CA ILE A 552 3.07 -10.64 -33.01
C ILE A 552 4.56 -10.35 -33.20
N THR A 553 5.42 -10.86 -32.32
CA THR A 553 6.88 -10.71 -32.43
C THR A 553 7.58 -12.06 -32.64
N GLN A 554 8.78 -12.00 -33.18
CA GLN A 554 9.66 -13.18 -33.29
C GLN A 554 10.33 -13.52 -31.95
N PRO A 555 10.79 -14.76 -31.72
CA PRO A 555 11.46 -15.17 -30.48
C PRO A 555 12.71 -14.37 -30.09
N SER A 556 13.37 -13.74 -31.05
CA SER A 556 14.54 -12.88 -30.84
C SER A 556 14.20 -11.45 -30.43
N ASP A 557 12.93 -11.04 -30.51
CA ASP A 557 12.47 -9.75 -30.02
C ASP A 557 12.44 -9.76 -28.48
N GLU A 558 12.93 -8.69 -27.86
CA GLU A 558 13.01 -8.56 -26.40
C GLU A 558 11.68 -8.80 -25.70
N LYS A 559 10.53 -8.52 -26.36
CA LYS A 559 9.18 -8.57 -25.77
C LYS A 559 8.61 -9.98 -25.75
N TYR A 560 9.11 -10.88 -26.61
CA TYR A 560 8.59 -12.24 -26.77
C TYR A 560 8.69 -13.09 -25.49
N PRO A 561 9.82 -13.09 -24.75
CA PRO A 561 9.98 -13.96 -23.58
C PRO A 561 9.24 -13.48 -22.33
N TRP A 562 8.69 -12.25 -22.35
CA TRP A 562 7.84 -11.71 -21.28
C TRP A 562 6.39 -12.19 -21.37
N SER A 563 5.95 -12.65 -22.54
CA SER A 563 4.55 -13.05 -22.75
C SER A 563 4.17 -14.26 -21.89
N VAL A 564 3.00 -14.21 -21.28
CA VAL A 564 2.46 -15.34 -20.49
C VAL A 564 1.69 -16.37 -21.34
N VAL A 565 1.53 -16.12 -22.65
CA VAL A 565 1.12 -17.14 -23.63
C VAL A 565 2.20 -17.37 -24.70
N TYR A 566 2.21 -18.54 -25.31
CA TYR A 566 3.03 -18.84 -26.49
C TYR A 566 2.44 -18.23 -27.76
N ALA A 567 3.20 -18.24 -28.85
CA ALA A 567 2.81 -17.67 -30.15
C ALA A 567 1.54 -18.30 -30.75
N ASP A 568 1.24 -19.54 -30.38
CA ASP A 568 0.04 -20.29 -30.77
C ASP A 568 -1.15 -20.09 -29.79
N TRP A 569 -1.05 -19.11 -28.89
CA TRP A 569 -2.01 -18.79 -27.83
C TRP A 569 -2.15 -19.83 -26.72
N ASN A 570 -1.30 -20.88 -26.69
CA ASN A 570 -1.31 -21.81 -25.57
C ASN A 570 -0.78 -21.12 -24.30
N PRO A 571 -1.42 -21.34 -23.13
CA PRO A 571 -0.95 -20.79 -21.87
C PRO A 571 0.45 -21.27 -21.49
N ARG A 572 1.36 -20.34 -21.14
CA ARG A 572 2.61 -20.66 -20.43
C ARG A 572 2.32 -20.96 -18.96
N PRO A 573 3.28 -21.52 -18.18
CA PRO A 573 3.13 -21.71 -16.74
C PRO A 573 2.67 -20.43 -16.01
N ALA A 574 3.17 -19.26 -16.43
CA ALA A 574 2.80 -17.97 -15.86
C ALA A 574 1.31 -17.64 -15.98
N TYR A 575 0.69 -17.84 -17.16
CA TYR A 575 -0.74 -17.56 -17.33
C TYR A 575 -1.60 -18.48 -16.46
N ARG A 576 -1.26 -19.77 -16.38
CA ARG A 576 -1.99 -20.73 -15.53
C ARG A 576 -1.90 -20.34 -14.05
N ALA A 577 -0.70 -19.97 -13.58
CA ALA A 577 -0.52 -19.53 -12.19
C ALA A 577 -1.32 -18.25 -11.87
N LEU A 578 -1.36 -17.28 -12.79
CA LEU A 578 -2.19 -16.07 -12.64
C LEU A 578 -3.70 -16.38 -12.69
N GLN A 579 -4.10 -17.37 -13.47
CA GLN A 579 -5.47 -17.85 -13.51
C GLN A 579 -5.88 -18.50 -12.18
N GLU A 580 -5.01 -19.33 -11.60
CA GLU A 580 -5.27 -20.10 -10.38
C GLU A 580 -5.11 -19.29 -9.08
N MET A 581 -4.33 -18.19 -9.08
CA MET A 581 -4.11 -17.42 -7.86
C MET A 581 -5.40 -16.74 -7.35
N PRO A 582 -5.56 -16.61 -6.01
CA PRO A 582 -6.62 -15.81 -5.41
C PRO A 582 -6.52 -14.35 -5.88
N LYS A 583 -7.68 -13.76 -6.18
CA LYS A 583 -7.82 -12.35 -6.57
C LYS A 583 -8.45 -11.62 -5.41
#